data_AF-A0A2V8KEV8-F1
#
_entry.id   AF-A0A2V8KEV8-F1
#
_cell.length_a   1.000
_cell.length_b   1.000
_cell.length_c   1.000
_cell.angle_alpha   90.00
_cell.angle_beta   90.00
_cell.angle_gamma   90.00
#
_symmetry.space_group_name_H-M   'P 1'
#
loop_
_entity.id
_entity.type
_entity.pdbx_description
1 polymer ?
#
loop_
_entity_poly.entity_id
_entity_poly.type
_entity_poly.pdbx_seq_one_letter_code
_entity_poly.pdbx_strand_id
1 'polypeptide(L)'
;ISGSTRMLAHGLLYVGKGNLDYIQEQTERNAPDSWKGYNISESAKVVNNPNSALRQWRHDDENVAYPTFELIQKYYAKLKDKKPGFNNICVHKGLVPPQPADPEHGHPADLPKAAKDWPNLNFITYHACIRPLAFLYDSWQEVKSGKLRQGVPDISWTTEYAILVAPYKNTYAEIGTTWASSIVTFPTVAAHIMGQLMKFMGPDRMVFGSDSVWYGSPQWQIDAFWRFQIPEDLRKKYGYPELTLDAKRKILGLNSAKLYGIKGVESGNLQQRFKPVPKDYEKRMSKELKRLMELPGSTADNLSRIKEKYAELGAEPSHTRHGWIRVKS
;
A
#
# COMPACT_ATOMS: atom_id res chain seq x y z
N ILE A 1 11.42 23.79 3.58
CA ILE A 1 12.84 23.58 3.99
C ILE A 1 13.64 22.77 2.97
N SER A 2 13.11 21.68 2.40
CA SER A 2 13.80 20.91 1.34
C SER A 2 13.56 21.38 -0.09
N GLY A 3 12.55 22.22 -0.34
CA GLY A 3 12.23 22.78 -1.67
C GLY A 3 11.65 21.78 -2.69
N SER A 4 11.49 20.52 -2.28
CA SER A 4 11.01 19.40 -3.10
C SER A 4 9.82 18.73 -2.41
N THR A 5 8.87 18.16 -3.16
CA THR A 5 7.82 17.29 -2.61
C THR A 5 8.43 16.08 -1.89
N ARG A 6 8.06 15.87 -0.62
CA ARG A 6 8.54 14.74 0.22
C ARG A 6 7.42 13.93 0.86
N MET A 7 6.17 14.37 0.69
CA MET A 7 5.00 13.73 1.25
C MET A 7 3.85 13.91 0.26
N LEU A 8 3.10 12.84 0.07
CA LEU A 8 1.86 12.78 -0.70
C LEU A 8 0.81 12.15 0.21
N ALA A 9 -0.44 12.58 0.10
CA ALA A 9 -1.52 12.13 0.96
C ALA A 9 -2.59 11.42 0.14
N HIS A 10 -3.03 10.26 0.62
CA HIS A 10 -4.08 9.49 -0.04
C HIS A 10 -5.42 9.80 0.64
N GLY A 11 -6.47 9.98 -0.15
CA GLY A 11 -7.85 10.00 0.35
C GLY A 11 -8.30 8.59 0.73
N LEU A 12 -9.27 8.48 1.63
CA LEU A 12 -9.90 7.20 1.95
C LEU A 12 -10.81 6.78 0.81
N LEU A 13 -10.59 5.57 0.30
CA LEU A 13 -11.40 4.94 -0.73
C LEU A 13 -12.46 4.06 -0.08
N TYR A 14 -13.57 4.68 0.28
CA TYR A 14 -14.80 3.97 0.63
C TYR A 14 -15.71 3.96 -0.58
N VAL A 15 -15.90 2.78 -1.17
CA VAL A 15 -16.62 2.63 -2.44
C VAL A 15 -18.13 2.49 -2.24
N GLY A 16 -18.90 2.57 -3.32
CA GLY A 16 -20.34 2.36 -3.32
C GLY A 16 -21.14 3.66 -3.39
N LYS A 17 -22.37 3.56 -3.90
CA LYS A 17 -23.28 4.68 -4.14
C LYS A 17 -23.50 5.53 -2.88
N GLY A 18 -23.56 4.89 -1.71
CA GLY A 18 -23.76 5.57 -0.43
C GLY A 18 -22.54 6.33 0.09
N ASN A 19 -21.37 6.22 -0.55
CA ASN A 19 -20.14 6.92 -0.17
C ASN A 19 -19.70 7.97 -1.20
N LEU A 20 -20.45 8.18 -2.30
CA LEU A 20 -20.03 9.10 -3.36
C LEU A 20 -19.87 10.54 -2.85
N ASP A 21 -20.76 11.00 -1.99
CA ASP A 21 -20.68 12.34 -1.39
C ASP A 21 -19.41 12.51 -0.55
N TYR A 22 -18.96 11.45 0.14
CA TYR A 22 -17.72 11.48 0.91
C TYR A 22 -16.47 11.51 0.00
N ILE A 23 -16.51 10.81 -1.13
CA ILE A 23 -15.44 10.88 -2.14
C ILE A 23 -15.38 12.28 -2.76
N GLN A 24 -16.55 12.88 -3.04
CA GLN A 24 -16.65 14.25 -3.53
C GLN A 24 -16.12 15.26 -2.50
N GLU A 25 -16.55 15.16 -1.23
CA GLU A 25 -16.09 16.05 -0.16
C GLU A 25 -14.57 16.00 0.00
N GLN A 26 -13.98 14.79 0.09
CA GLN A 26 -12.53 14.64 0.17
C GLN A 26 -11.83 15.27 -1.03
N THR A 27 -12.40 15.13 -2.22
CA THR A 27 -11.83 15.72 -3.44
C THR A 27 -11.87 17.24 -3.42
N GLU A 28 -13.02 17.83 -3.09
CA GLU A 28 -13.23 19.28 -3.12
C GLU A 28 -12.49 20.01 -2.00
N ARG A 29 -12.42 19.40 -0.80
CA ARG A 29 -11.79 20.01 0.36
C ARG A 29 -10.29 19.75 0.45
N ASN A 30 -9.86 18.53 0.14
CA ASN A 30 -8.48 18.09 0.41
C ASN A 30 -7.64 17.86 -0.86
N ALA A 31 -8.27 17.63 -2.01
CA ALA A 31 -7.61 17.29 -3.28
C ALA A 31 -6.47 16.26 -3.08
N PRO A 32 -6.78 15.01 -2.67
CA PRO A 32 -5.77 14.01 -2.35
C PRO A 32 -4.87 13.70 -3.55
N ASP A 33 -3.69 13.15 -3.31
CA ASP A 33 -2.76 12.78 -4.39
C ASP A 33 -3.08 11.42 -5.02
N SER A 34 -3.85 10.57 -4.33
CA SER A 34 -4.36 9.25 -4.78
C SER A 34 -5.38 8.71 -3.76
N TRP A 35 -5.80 7.45 -3.90
CA TRP A 35 -6.86 6.83 -3.09
C TRP A 35 -6.38 5.56 -2.41
N LYS A 36 -6.65 5.39 -1.11
CA LYS A 36 -6.30 4.20 -0.32
C LYS A 36 -7.56 3.47 0.17
N GLY A 37 -7.74 2.22 -0.25
CA GLY A 37 -8.88 1.37 0.12
C GLY A 37 -8.48 0.04 0.77
N TYR A 38 -9.48 -0.65 1.32
CA TYR A 38 -9.35 -1.95 1.99
C TYR A 38 -10.51 -2.85 1.56
N ASN A 39 -10.28 -3.82 0.69
CA ASN A 39 -11.35 -4.71 0.23
C ASN A 39 -11.60 -5.90 1.16
N ILE A 40 -10.60 -6.26 1.97
CA ILE A 40 -10.71 -7.28 3.02
C ILE A 40 -11.42 -6.74 4.28
N SER A 41 -11.72 -5.45 4.34
CA SER A 41 -12.46 -4.82 5.44
C SER A 41 -13.80 -4.29 4.94
N GLU A 42 -14.76 -4.16 5.84
CA GLU A 42 -16.07 -3.58 5.55
C GLU A 42 -15.93 -2.07 5.27
N SER A 43 -15.82 -1.71 3.99
CA SER A 43 -15.54 -0.33 3.57
C SER A 43 -16.37 0.14 2.36
N ALA A 44 -17.39 -0.63 1.98
CA ALA A 44 -18.29 -0.28 0.89
C ALA A 44 -19.73 -0.06 1.37
N LYS A 45 -20.38 0.98 0.83
CA LYS A 45 -21.78 1.34 1.12
C LYS A 45 -22.64 1.16 -0.12
N VAL A 46 -23.41 0.08 -0.15
CA VAL A 46 -24.16 -0.33 -1.36
C VAL A 46 -25.53 0.30 -1.52
N VAL A 47 -26.14 0.72 -0.41
CA VAL A 47 -27.43 1.39 -0.39
C VAL A 47 -27.27 2.78 0.20
N ASN A 48 -28.08 3.73 -0.27
CA ASN A 48 -28.11 5.11 0.23
C ASN A 48 -28.88 5.18 1.57
N ASN A 49 -28.45 4.41 2.55
CA ASN A 49 -28.97 4.42 3.91
C ASN A 49 -27.79 4.48 4.89
N PRO A 50 -27.59 5.58 5.64
CA PRO A 50 -26.45 5.73 6.55
C PRO A 50 -26.41 4.64 7.63
N ASN A 51 -27.55 4.05 8.00
CA ASN A 51 -27.65 3.01 9.03
C ASN A 51 -27.39 1.59 8.52
N SER A 52 -27.23 1.39 7.19
CA SER A 52 -26.87 0.06 6.66
C SER A 52 -25.44 -0.31 7.04
N ALA A 53 -25.14 -1.60 7.21
CA ALA A 53 -23.77 -2.04 7.42
C ALA A 53 -22.89 -1.72 6.20
N LEU A 54 -21.60 -1.44 6.43
CA LEU A 54 -20.60 -1.50 5.37
C LEU A 54 -20.35 -2.98 5.03
N ARG A 55 -19.87 -3.23 3.80
CA ARG A 55 -19.46 -4.57 3.39
C ARG A 55 -18.08 -4.58 2.74
N GLN A 56 -17.52 -5.77 2.63
CA GLN A 56 -16.38 -6.02 1.75
C GLN A 56 -16.81 -5.88 0.29
N TRP A 57 -15.84 -5.63 -0.60
CA TRP A 57 -16.11 -5.28 -1.99
C TRP A 57 -15.04 -5.82 -2.92
N ARG A 58 -15.38 -5.89 -4.22
CA ARG A 58 -14.48 -6.33 -5.27
C ARG A 58 -14.19 -5.19 -6.24
N HIS A 59 -13.00 -5.19 -6.83
CA HIS A 59 -12.62 -4.18 -7.82
C HIS A 59 -13.53 -4.20 -9.05
N ASP A 60 -14.06 -5.37 -9.41
CA ASP A 60 -14.89 -5.59 -10.59
C ASP A 60 -16.41 -5.48 -10.33
N ASP A 61 -16.82 -5.13 -9.10
CA ASP A 61 -18.24 -4.96 -8.76
C ASP A 61 -18.78 -3.66 -9.39
N GLU A 62 -19.50 -3.81 -10.49
CA GLU A 62 -20.05 -2.70 -11.28
C GLU A 62 -21.07 -1.86 -10.51
N ASN A 63 -21.75 -2.44 -9.52
CA ASN A 63 -22.76 -1.74 -8.75
C ASN A 63 -22.17 -0.98 -7.57
N VAL A 64 -20.94 -1.32 -7.18
CA VAL A 64 -20.32 -0.82 -5.94
C VAL A 64 -19.01 -0.08 -6.19
N ALA A 65 -18.03 -0.69 -6.85
CA ALA A 65 -16.75 -0.04 -7.09
C ALA A 65 -16.84 0.99 -8.22
N TYR A 66 -17.55 0.67 -9.31
CA TYR A 66 -17.52 1.49 -10.53
C TYR A 66 -18.10 2.89 -10.38
N PRO A 67 -19.21 3.13 -9.65
CA PRO A 67 -19.69 4.50 -9.42
C PRO A 67 -18.62 5.40 -8.78
N THR A 68 -17.79 4.83 -7.88
CA THR A 68 -16.67 5.55 -7.28
C THR A 68 -15.54 5.78 -8.28
N PHE A 69 -15.22 4.79 -9.11
CA PHE A 69 -14.20 4.90 -10.17
C PHE A 69 -14.58 5.93 -11.25
N GLU A 70 -15.86 6.00 -11.63
CA GLU A 70 -16.41 7.03 -12.52
C GLU A 70 -16.21 8.43 -11.94
N LEU A 71 -16.56 8.61 -10.66
CA LEU A 71 -16.40 9.88 -9.98
C LEU A 71 -14.92 10.30 -9.91
N ILE A 72 -14.03 9.37 -9.57
CA ILE A 72 -12.58 9.61 -9.54
C ILE A 72 -12.06 9.99 -10.93
N GLN A 73 -12.45 9.27 -11.99
CA GLN A 73 -12.03 9.63 -13.36
C GLN A 73 -12.54 11.02 -13.78
N LYS A 74 -13.79 11.36 -13.44
CA LYS A 74 -14.39 12.67 -13.73
C LYS A 74 -13.59 13.80 -13.07
N TYR A 75 -13.16 13.62 -11.82
CA TYR A 75 -12.30 14.58 -11.14
C TYR A 75 -10.87 14.57 -11.68
N TYR A 76 -10.32 13.40 -12.00
CA TYR A 76 -8.98 13.27 -12.55
C TYR A 76 -8.81 14.07 -13.85
N ALA A 77 -9.81 14.05 -14.73
CA ALA A 77 -9.79 14.83 -15.97
C ALA A 77 -9.55 16.34 -15.73
N LYS A 78 -9.98 16.86 -14.57
CA LYS A 78 -9.82 18.26 -14.15
C LYS A 78 -8.56 18.51 -13.32
N LEU A 79 -8.09 17.49 -12.59
CA LEU A 79 -7.04 17.63 -11.58
C LEU A 79 -5.67 17.13 -12.03
N LYS A 80 -5.58 16.32 -13.10
CA LYS A 80 -4.35 15.60 -13.50
C LYS A 80 -3.08 16.45 -13.61
N ASP A 81 -3.19 17.73 -13.98
CA ASP A 81 -2.03 18.62 -14.10
C ASP A 81 -1.42 18.97 -12.72
N LYS A 82 -2.26 19.02 -11.68
CA LYS A 82 -1.86 19.33 -10.30
C LYS A 82 -1.73 18.06 -9.45
N LYS A 83 -2.52 17.04 -9.75
CA LYS A 83 -2.65 15.78 -9.01
C LYS A 83 -2.51 14.60 -9.99
N PRO A 84 -1.32 14.40 -10.58
CA PRO A 84 -1.10 13.40 -11.63
C PRO A 84 -1.36 11.96 -11.16
N GLY A 85 -1.23 11.69 -9.85
CA GLY A 85 -1.52 10.38 -9.25
C GLY A 85 -2.96 10.17 -8.77
N PHE A 86 -3.87 11.13 -8.97
CA PHE A 86 -5.23 11.05 -8.43
C PHE A 86 -6.04 9.87 -8.99
N ASN A 87 -5.63 9.30 -10.13
CA ASN A 87 -6.17 8.07 -10.71
C ASN A 87 -5.53 6.78 -10.16
N ASN A 88 -4.62 6.86 -9.18
CA ASN A 88 -4.03 5.70 -8.53
C ASN A 88 -4.97 5.16 -7.45
N ILE A 89 -5.44 3.94 -7.66
CA ILE A 89 -6.30 3.16 -6.76
C ILE A 89 -5.42 2.19 -5.97
N CYS A 90 -5.07 2.59 -4.75
CA CYS A 90 -4.18 1.85 -3.86
C CYS A 90 -5.02 0.99 -2.92
N VAL A 91 -5.03 -0.34 -3.06
CA VAL A 91 -5.90 -1.19 -2.25
C VAL A 91 -5.10 -2.21 -1.46
N HIS A 92 -5.32 -2.23 -0.15
CA HIS A 92 -4.92 -3.36 0.70
C HIS A 92 -5.68 -4.60 0.23
N LYS A 93 -4.95 -5.59 -0.30
CA LYS A 93 -5.50 -6.86 -0.81
C LYS A 93 -4.52 -7.98 -0.48
N GLY A 94 -5.01 -9.11 0.03
CA GLY A 94 -4.17 -10.12 0.68
C GLY A 94 -4.13 -9.93 2.19
N LEU A 95 -3.11 -10.47 2.87
CA LEU A 95 -2.96 -10.49 4.32
C LEU A 95 -4.24 -10.95 5.04
N VAL A 96 -4.87 -12.01 4.52
CA VAL A 96 -6.14 -12.50 5.04
C VAL A 96 -5.86 -13.49 6.17
N PRO A 97 -6.55 -13.40 7.32
CA PRO A 97 -6.48 -14.41 8.36
C PRO A 97 -6.81 -15.80 7.82
N PRO A 98 -6.39 -16.89 8.48
CA PRO A 98 -6.76 -18.25 8.11
C PRO A 98 -8.26 -18.48 8.36
N GLN A 99 -9.07 -18.05 7.40
CA GLN A 99 -10.48 -18.42 7.24
C GLN A 99 -10.59 -19.32 5.99
N PRO A 100 -11.68 -20.10 5.84
CA PRO A 100 -12.01 -20.71 4.56
C PRO A 100 -11.89 -19.65 3.46
N ALA A 101 -11.27 -20.00 2.33
CA ALA A 101 -11.06 -19.05 1.26
C ALA A 101 -12.42 -18.62 0.70
N ASP A 102 -12.90 -17.45 1.12
CA ASP A 102 -13.97 -16.78 0.43
C ASP A 102 -13.34 -15.99 -0.74
N PRO A 103 -13.53 -16.43 -1.99
CA PRO A 103 -12.94 -15.75 -3.15
C PRO A 103 -13.45 -14.32 -3.33
N GLU A 104 -14.53 -13.92 -2.65
CA GLU A 104 -15.01 -12.54 -2.62
C GLU A 104 -14.11 -11.64 -1.77
N HIS A 105 -13.36 -12.19 -0.81
CA HIS A 105 -12.65 -11.45 0.21
C HIS A 105 -11.14 -11.39 -0.06
N GLY A 106 -10.73 -10.46 -0.94
CA GLY A 106 -9.32 -10.14 -1.14
C GLY A 106 -8.58 -11.01 -2.18
N HIS A 107 -9.22 -12.01 -2.79
CA HIS A 107 -8.62 -12.80 -3.88
C HIS A 107 -8.31 -11.93 -5.12
N PRO A 108 -7.26 -12.21 -5.91
CA PRO A 108 -6.90 -11.38 -7.08
C PRO A 108 -7.82 -11.52 -8.31
N ALA A 109 -8.84 -12.36 -8.26
CA ALA A 109 -9.69 -12.68 -9.41
C ALA A 109 -10.54 -11.50 -9.91
N ASP A 110 -10.71 -10.46 -9.10
CA ASP A 110 -11.44 -9.23 -9.45
C ASP A 110 -10.63 -8.24 -10.29
N LEU A 111 -9.30 -8.36 -10.30
CA LEU A 111 -8.42 -7.38 -10.94
C LEU A 111 -8.44 -7.41 -12.47
N PRO A 112 -8.46 -8.56 -13.17
CA PRO A 112 -8.43 -8.59 -14.63
C PRO A 112 -9.57 -7.81 -15.28
N LYS A 113 -10.80 -7.98 -14.79
CA LYS A 113 -11.97 -7.25 -15.31
C LYS A 113 -11.87 -5.76 -14.98
N ALA A 114 -11.59 -5.40 -13.72
CA ALA A 114 -11.43 -4.00 -13.33
C ALA A 114 -10.32 -3.28 -14.12
N ALA A 115 -9.16 -3.93 -14.31
CA ALA A 115 -8.05 -3.38 -15.06
C ALA A 115 -8.38 -3.19 -16.54
N LYS A 116 -9.15 -4.11 -17.13
CA LYS A 116 -9.66 -4.03 -18.51
C LYS A 116 -10.66 -2.88 -18.69
N ASP A 117 -11.62 -2.78 -17.77
CA ASP A 117 -12.75 -1.86 -17.87
C ASP A 117 -12.33 -0.41 -17.54
N TRP A 118 -11.28 -0.25 -16.73
CA TRP A 118 -10.75 1.05 -16.29
C TRP A 118 -9.28 1.28 -16.71
N PRO A 119 -8.97 1.33 -18.02
CA PRO A 119 -7.58 1.42 -18.51
C PRO A 119 -6.86 2.73 -18.13
N ASN A 120 -7.62 3.76 -17.73
CA ASN A 120 -7.11 5.06 -17.29
C ASN A 120 -6.89 5.15 -15.76
N LEU A 121 -7.29 4.13 -15.00
CA LEU A 121 -6.96 4.02 -13.57
C LEU A 121 -5.75 3.11 -13.39
N ASN A 122 -4.91 3.40 -12.41
CA ASN A 122 -3.81 2.53 -12.01
C ASN A 122 -4.22 1.75 -10.75
N PHE A 123 -4.23 0.43 -10.80
CA PHE A 123 -4.51 -0.43 -9.65
C PHE A 123 -3.20 -0.82 -8.96
N ILE A 124 -2.95 -0.25 -7.79
CA ILE A 124 -1.78 -0.55 -6.96
C ILE A 124 -2.22 -1.52 -5.87
N THR A 125 -1.89 -2.80 -6.05
CA THR A 125 -2.25 -3.89 -5.15
C THR A 125 -1.20 -3.99 -4.04
N TYR A 126 -1.58 -3.57 -2.84
CA TYR A 126 -0.69 -3.62 -1.67
C TYR A 126 -0.42 -5.06 -1.29
N HIS A 127 0.80 -5.31 -0.81
CA HIS A 127 1.28 -6.62 -0.39
C HIS A 127 1.33 -7.67 -1.50
N ALA A 128 1.37 -7.25 -2.77
CA ALA A 128 1.38 -8.13 -3.94
C ALA A 128 0.35 -9.28 -3.83
N CYS A 129 -0.80 -9.00 -3.22
CA CYS A 129 -1.87 -9.95 -2.95
C CYS A 129 -1.44 -11.22 -2.17
N ILE A 130 -0.39 -11.16 -1.34
CA ILE A 130 0.08 -12.30 -0.56
C ILE A 130 -1.01 -12.76 0.41
N ARG A 131 -1.30 -14.06 0.44
CA ARG A 131 -2.44 -14.57 1.22
C ARG A 131 -2.20 -14.51 2.74
N PRO A 132 -1.13 -15.11 3.30
CA PRO A 132 -0.94 -15.10 4.75
C PRO A 132 -0.73 -13.69 5.28
N LEU A 133 -1.04 -13.46 6.56
CA LEU A 133 -0.84 -12.20 7.28
C LEU A 133 0.67 -11.82 7.35
N ALA A 134 1.33 -12.01 8.50
CA ALA A 134 2.68 -11.49 8.70
C ALA A 134 3.77 -12.59 8.69
N PHE A 135 3.39 -13.85 8.92
CA PHE A 135 4.36 -14.95 9.02
C PHE A 135 4.18 -15.91 7.84
N LEU A 136 5.14 -15.91 6.92
CA LEU A 136 5.04 -16.63 5.63
C LEU A 136 5.49 -18.09 5.70
N TYR A 137 5.20 -18.77 6.81
CA TYR A 137 5.51 -20.19 6.97
C TYR A 137 4.73 -21.07 5.99
N ASP A 138 3.45 -20.77 5.80
CA ASP A 138 2.61 -21.46 4.80
C ASP A 138 3.20 -21.32 3.40
N SER A 139 3.66 -20.12 3.03
CA SER A 139 4.33 -19.89 1.75
C SER A 139 5.65 -20.65 1.61
N TRP A 140 6.38 -20.84 2.72
CA TRP A 140 7.57 -21.69 2.72
C TRP A 140 7.21 -23.16 2.52
N GLN A 141 6.12 -23.65 3.14
CA GLN A 141 5.60 -25.01 2.92
C GLN A 141 5.13 -25.20 1.47
N GLU A 142 4.47 -24.20 0.88
CA GLU A 142 4.04 -24.20 -0.53
C GLU A 142 5.24 -24.33 -1.47
N VAL A 143 6.30 -23.55 -1.25
CA VAL A 143 7.56 -23.67 -2.00
C VAL A 143 8.17 -25.06 -1.85
N LYS A 144 8.20 -25.61 -0.63
CA LYS A 144 8.74 -26.95 -0.33
C LYS A 144 7.93 -28.08 -0.96
N SER A 145 6.62 -27.90 -1.15
CA SER A 145 5.75 -28.92 -1.73
C SER A 145 6.09 -29.28 -3.18
N GLY A 146 6.78 -28.38 -3.90
CA GLY A 146 7.08 -28.55 -5.32
C GLY A 146 5.90 -28.33 -6.25
N LYS A 147 4.71 -27.97 -5.73
CA LYS A 147 3.56 -27.60 -6.56
C LYS A 147 3.88 -26.36 -7.38
N LEU A 148 3.65 -26.44 -8.70
CA LEU A 148 3.92 -25.35 -9.62
C LEU A 148 2.64 -24.80 -10.24
N ARG A 149 2.63 -23.49 -10.49
CA ARG A 149 1.69 -22.79 -11.36
C ARG A 149 2.47 -22.10 -12.47
N GLN A 150 2.19 -22.42 -13.73
CA GLN A 150 2.95 -21.90 -14.89
C GLN A 150 4.48 -22.00 -14.74
N GLY A 151 4.95 -23.15 -14.23
CA GLY A 151 6.38 -23.46 -14.12
C GLY A 151 7.13 -22.74 -12.99
N VAL A 152 6.43 -22.12 -12.03
CA VAL A 152 7.02 -21.52 -10.81
C VAL A 152 6.29 -22.03 -9.56
N PRO A 153 6.87 -21.98 -8.35
CA PRO A 153 6.16 -22.40 -7.13
C PRO A 153 4.86 -21.64 -6.92
N ASP A 154 3.79 -22.37 -6.63
CA ASP A 154 2.43 -21.85 -6.44
C ASP A 154 2.26 -21.26 -5.03
N ILE A 155 2.75 -20.03 -4.83
CA ILE A 155 2.58 -19.27 -3.59
C ILE A 155 1.17 -18.68 -3.57
N SER A 156 0.42 -18.98 -2.51
CA SER A 156 -0.99 -18.62 -2.38
C SER A 156 -1.22 -17.14 -2.72
N TRP A 157 -2.08 -16.95 -3.72
CA TRP A 157 -2.56 -15.67 -4.27
C TRP A 157 -1.52 -14.81 -4.97
N THR A 158 -0.29 -14.66 -4.47
CA THR A 158 0.73 -13.83 -5.14
C THR A 158 1.11 -14.38 -6.53
N THR A 159 1.28 -15.70 -6.67
CA THR A 159 1.60 -16.30 -7.98
C THR A 159 0.45 -16.12 -8.96
N GLU A 160 -0.77 -16.39 -8.50
CA GLU A 160 -1.98 -16.23 -9.30
C GLU A 160 -2.22 -14.77 -9.70
N TYR A 161 -2.08 -13.84 -8.76
CA TYR A 161 -2.14 -12.41 -8.99
C TYR A 161 -1.19 -11.98 -10.11
N ALA A 162 0.10 -12.33 -9.99
CA ALA A 162 1.12 -11.93 -10.96
C ALA A 162 0.78 -12.41 -12.39
N ILE A 163 0.25 -13.63 -12.50
CA ILE A 163 -0.19 -14.23 -13.77
C ILE A 163 -1.44 -13.54 -14.32
N LEU A 164 -2.48 -13.40 -13.48
CA LEU A 164 -3.77 -12.82 -13.88
C LEU A 164 -3.62 -11.39 -14.36
N VAL A 165 -2.77 -10.60 -13.71
CA VAL A 165 -2.58 -9.19 -14.05
C VAL A 165 -1.51 -8.95 -15.11
N ALA A 166 -0.76 -9.98 -15.51
CA ALA A 166 0.34 -9.88 -16.47
C ALA A 166 -0.03 -9.12 -17.78
N PRO A 167 -1.22 -9.33 -18.39
CA PRO A 167 -1.61 -8.62 -19.62
C PRO A 167 -1.92 -7.12 -19.42
N TYR A 168 -2.16 -6.66 -18.19
CA TYR A 168 -2.71 -5.34 -17.90
C TYR A 168 -1.64 -4.36 -17.42
N LYS A 169 -1.34 -3.37 -18.25
CA LYS A 169 -0.25 -2.40 -17.98
C LYS A 169 -0.54 -1.44 -16.82
N ASN A 170 -1.81 -1.32 -16.42
CA ASN A 170 -2.30 -0.44 -15.38
C ASN A 170 -2.44 -1.13 -14.01
N THR A 171 -1.71 -2.22 -13.78
CA THR A 171 -1.67 -2.95 -12.50
C THR A 171 -0.25 -2.94 -11.94
N TYR A 172 -0.12 -2.75 -10.63
CA TYR A 172 1.16 -2.60 -9.95
C TYR A 172 1.18 -3.39 -8.65
N ALA A 173 2.26 -4.15 -8.43
CA ALA A 173 2.49 -4.90 -7.21
C ALA A 173 3.25 -4.02 -6.22
N GLU A 174 2.62 -3.66 -5.10
CA GLU A 174 3.32 -3.03 -3.98
C GLU A 174 3.83 -4.12 -3.03
N ILE A 175 5.13 -4.09 -2.71
CA ILE A 175 5.82 -5.25 -2.12
C ILE A 175 6.15 -5.13 -0.63
N GLY A 176 5.71 -4.09 0.08
CA GLY A 176 6.23 -3.72 1.40
C GLY A 176 6.16 -4.81 2.45
N THR A 177 4.97 -5.16 2.92
CA THR A 177 4.81 -6.22 3.92
C THR A 177 5.25 -7.57 3.40
N THR A 178 5.04 -7.86 2.12
CA THR A 178 5.49 -9.11 1.47
C THR A 178 7.01 -9.25 1.54
N TRP A 179 7.73 -8.16 1.33
CA TRP A 179 9.19 -8.08 1.43
C TRP A 179 9.64 -8.16 2.88
N ALA A 180 9.10 -7.31 3.75
CA ALA A 180 9.48 -7.23 5.15
C ALA A 180 9.27 -8.56 5.89
N SER A 181 8.16 -9.25 5.63
CA SER A 181 7.82 -10.54 6.24
C SER A 181 8.61 -11.73 5.70
N SER A 182 9.20 -11.61 4.50
CA SER A 182 9.93 -12.72 3.86
C SER A 182 11.44 -12.60 3.95
N ILE A 183 12.03 -11.41 3.78
CA ILE A 183 13.47 -11.31 3.51
C ILE A 183 14.35 -11.78 4.67
N VAL A 184 13.93 -11.54 5.92
CA VAL A 184 14.68 -11.98 7.11
C VAL A 184 14.35 -13.43 7.46
N THR A 185 13.06 -13.78 7.47
CA THR A 185 12.57 -15.04 8.03
C THR A 185 12.58 -16.19 7.02
N PHE A 186 12.25 -15.89 5.75
CA PHE A 186 12.07 -16.87 4.67
C PHE A 186 12.70 -16.37 3.36
N PRO A 187 14.03 -16.15 3.29
CA PRO A 187 14.69 -15.53 2.12
C PRO A 187 14.47 -16.29 0.81
N THR A 188 14.28 -17.62 0.84
CA THR A 188 13.90 -18.41 -0.34
C THR A 188 12.51 -18.04 -0.86
N VAL A 189 11.54 -17.80 0.04
CA VAL A 189 10.20 -17.31 -0.32
C VAL A 189 10.30 -15.91 -0.92
N ALA A 190 11.11 -15.03 -0.32
CA ALA A 190 11.38 -13.70 -0.85
C ALA A 190 11.92 -13.77 -2.30
N ALA A 191 12.88 -14.67 -2.55
CA ALA A 191 13.44 -14.89 -3.89
C ALA A 191 12.40 -15.38 -4.90
N HIS A 192 11.52 -16.30 -4.51
CA HIS A 192 10.43 -16.74 -5.37
C HIS A 192 9.43 -15.62 -5.66
N ILE A 193 8.97 -14.90 -4.65
CA ILE A 193 8.01 -13.79 -4.85
C ILE A 193 8.59 -12.75 -5.78
N MET A 194 9.81 -12.27 -5.51
CA MET A 194 10.49 -11.27 -6.35
C MET A 194 10.71 -11.78 -7.78
N GLY A 195 11.17 -13.04 -7.93
CA GLY A 195 11.38 -13.65 -9.23
C GLY A 195 10.10 -13.80 -10.05
N GLN A 196 8.99 -14.16 -9.41
CA GLN A 196 7.69 -14.31 -10.06
C GLN A 196 7.10 -12.96 -10.48
N LEU A 197 7.12 -11.96 -9.61
CA LEU A 197 6.66 -10.60 -9.95
C LEU A 197 7.50 -10.02 -11.10
N MET A 198 8.82 -10.18 -11.06
CA MET A 198 9.70 -9.75 -12.15
C MET A 198 9.41 -10.51 -13.46
N LYS A 199 9.16 -11.82 -13.40
CA LYS A 199 8.88 -12.66 -14.57
C LYS A 199 7.57 -12.32 -15.26
N PHE A 200 6.48 -12.13 -14.51
CA PHE A 200 5.15 -11.93 -15.09
C PHE A 200 4.76 -10.46 -15.24
N MET A 201 5.18 -9.60 -14.30
CA MET A 201 4.80 -8.19 -14.31
C MET A 201 5.91 -7.29 -14.87
N GLY A 202 7.17 -7.67 -14.67
CA GLY A 202 8.33 -6.87 -15.05
C GLY A 202 8.63 -5.74 -14.05
N PRO A 203 9.84 -5.16 -14.12
CA PRO A 203 10.32 -4.19 -13.13
C PRO A 203 9.53 -2.88 -13.10
N ASP A 204 8.86 -2.51 -14.20
CA ASP A 204 8.12 -1.23 -14.29
C ASP A 204 6.74 -1.26 -13.60
N ARG A 205 6.29 -2.44 -13.17
CA ARG A 205 4.98 -2.65 -12.51
C ARG A 205 5.09 -3.10 -11.06
N MET A 206 6.23 -2.84 -10.43
CA MET A 206 6.49 -3.16 -9.03
C MET A 206 6.86 -1.89 -8.28
N VAL A 207 6.28 -1.67 -7.09
CA VAL A 207 6.54 -0.48 -6.28
C VAL A 207 6.87 -0.87 -4.84
N PHE A 208 7.74 -0.10 -4.20
CA PHE A 208 8.08 -0.29 -2.80
C PHE A 208 7.21 0.60 -1.90
N GLY A 209 6.59 0.00 -0.89
CA GLY A 209 6.16 0.63 0.35
C GLY A 209 6.85 -0.05 1.53
N SER A 210 6.87 0.58 2.70
CA SER A 210 7.58 0.01 3.87
C SER A 210 6.67 -0.57 4.95
N ASP A 211 5.39 -0.21 4.89
CA ASP A 211 4.40 -0.44 5.95
C ASP A 211 4.95 -0.09 7.37
N SER A 212 5.65 1.05 7.45
CA SER A 212 6.49 1.44 8.59
C SER A 212 5.79 1.56 9.94
N VAL A 213 4.45 1.64 9.96
CA VAL A 213 3.67 1.55 11.20
C VAL A 213 3.87 0.18 11.88
N TRP A 214 4.08 -0.88 11.10
CA TRP A 214 4.29 -2.25 11.59
C TRP A 214 5.77 -2.63 11.71
N TYR A 215 6.63 -2.08 10.86
CA TYR A 215 8.04 -2.49 10.73
C TYR A 215 9.06 -1.46 11.18
N GLY A 216 8.60 -0.32 11.71
CA GLY A 216 9.46 0.78 12.14
C GLY A 216 10.15 1.49 10.98
N SER A 217 11.36 2.00 11.24
CA SER A 217 12.15 2.74 10.25
C SER A 217 12.37 1.91 8.98
N PRO A 218 12.10 2.44 7.78
CA PRO A 218 12.18 1.67 6.53
C PRO A 218 13.61 1.35 6.09
N GLN A 219 14.64 1.94 6.72
CA GLN A 219 16.02 1.86 6.24
C GLN A 219 16.53 0.41 6.11
N TRP A 220 16.18 -0.45 7.07
CA TRP A 220 16.63 -1.84 7.04
C TRP A 220 16.04 -2.61 5.84
N GLN A 221 14.79 -2.32 5.46
CA GLN A 221 14.14 -2.95 4.30
C GLN A 221 14.79 -2.49 2.99
N ILE A 222 15.11 -1.19 2.90
CA ILE A 222 15.79 -0.58 1.75
C ILE A 222 17.18 -1.17 1.57
N ASP A 223 17.97 -1.27 2.66
CA ASP A 223 19.31 -1.84 2.62
C ASP A 223 19.29 -3.32 2.24
N ALA A 224 18.35 -4.08 2.80
CA ALA A 224 18.15 -5.48 2.45
C ALA A 224 17.80 -5.62 0.96
N PHE A 225 16.86 -4.82 0.45
CA PHE A 225 16.45 -4.86 -0.97
C PHE A 225 17.60 -4.47 -1.90
N TRP A 226 18.36 -3.44 -1.54
CA TRP A 226 19.49 -2.98 -2.34
C TRP A 226 20.59 -4.04 -2.46
N ARG A 227 20.86 -4.77 -1.37
CA ARG A 227 21.89 -5.83 -1.32
C ARG A 227 21.41 -7.17 -1.87
N PHE A 228 20.11 -7.42 -1.87
CA PHE A 228 19.53 -8.68 -2.29
C PHE A 228 19.74 -8.98 -3.78
N GLN A 229 19.92 -10.26 -4.10
CA GLN A 229 19.87 -10.78 -5.46
C GLN A 229 19.14 -12.12 -5.46
N ILE A 230 18.40 -12.42 -6.52
CA ILE A 230 17.77 -13.73 -6.70
C ILE A 230 18.89 -14.76 -6.97
N PRO A 231 18.99 -15.85 -6.18
CA PRO A 231 19.99 -16.89 -6.40
C PRO A 231 20.01 -17.43 -7.84
N GLU A 232 21.21 -17.66 -8.37
CA GLU A 232 21.43 -18.04 -9.78
C GLU A 232 20.77 -19.39 -10.13
N ASP A 233 20.77 -20.34 -9.21
CA ASP A 233 20.11 -21.63 -9.34
C ASP A 233 18.58 -21.48 -9.48
N LEU A 234 17.97 -20.61 -8.68
CA LEU A 234 16.54 -20.30 -8.80
C LEU A 234 16.24 -19.58 -10.11
N ARG A 235 17.11 -18.65 -10.53
CA ARG A 235 16.98 -17.98 -11.84
C ARG A 235 17.00 -18.99 -12.99
N LYS A 236 17.99 -19.89 -13.02
CA LYS A 236 18.12 -20.94 -14.04
C LYS A 236 16.91 -21.89 -14.02
N LYS A 237 16.52 -22.36 -12.83
CA LYS A 237 15.45 -23.37 -12.68
C LYS A 237 14.07 -22.84 -13.04
N TYR A 238 13.74 -21.61 -12.65
CA TYR A 238 12.39 -21.06 -12.79
C TYR A 238 12.28 -19.96 -13.84
N GLY A 239 13.38 -19.60 -14.51
CA GLY A 239 13.43 -18.53 -15.51
C GLY A 239 13.21 -17.15 -14.89
N TYR A 240 13.68 -16.91 -13.67
CA TYR A 240 13.56 -15.59 -13.05
C TYR A 240 14.56 -14.60 -13.65
N PRO A 241 14.12 -13.39 -14.01
CA PRO A 241 15.03 -12.31 -14.42
C PRO A 241 16.04 -11.96 -13.33
N GLU A 242 17.17 -11.37 -13.73
CA GLU A 242 18.08 -10.75 -12.78
C GLU A 242 17.46 -9.49 -12.16
N LEU A 243 17.68 -9.28 -10.87
CA LEU A 243 17.37 -8.00 -10.24
C LEU A 243 18.50 -7.00 -10.50
N THR A 244 18.48 -6.39 -11.68
CA THR A 244 19.49 -5.40 -12.11
C THR A 244 19.44 -4.13 -11.26
N LEU A 245 20.51 -3.31 -11.32
CA LEU A 245 20.51 -2.00 -10.63
C LEU A 245 19.39 -1.08 -11.13
N ASP A 246 19.03 -1.15 -12.42
CA ASP A 246 17.89 -0.40 -12.98
C ASP A 246 16.56 -0.88 -12.37
N ALA A 247 16.33 -2.19 -12.35
CA ALA A 247 15.14 -2.77 -11.73
C ALA A 247 15.02 -2.37 -10.25
N LYS A 248 16.14 -2.39 -9.50
CA LYS A 248 16.14 -1.96 -8.10
C LYS A 248 15.73 -0.50 -7.92
N ARG A 249 16.27 0.41 -8.74
CA ARG A 249 15.90 1.83 -8.69
C ARG A 249 14.44 2.05 -9.06
N LYS A 250 13.94 1.34 -10.07
CA LYS A 250 12.53 1.36 -10.46
C LYS A 250 11.61 0.98 -9.33
N ILE A 251 11.84 -0.17 -8.72
CA ILE A 251 11.03 -0.71 -7.64
C ILE A 251 11.08 0.20 -6.40
N LEU A 252 12.27 0.62 -5.99
CA LEU A 252 12.45 1.44 -4.78
C LEU A 252 11.89 2.86 -4.90
N GLY A 253 11.68 3.39 -6.11
CA GLY A 253 11.11 4.74 -6.19
C GLY A 253 10.79 5.31 -7.56
N LEU A 254 11.44 4.91 -8.66
CA LEU A 254 11.16 5.56 -9.96
C LEU A 254 9.76 5.24 -10.49
N ASN A 255 9.24 4.03 -10.23
CA ASN A 255 7.87 3.68 -10.62
C ASN A 255 6.85 4.53 -9.85
N SER A 256 7.02 4.68 -8.54
CA SER A 256 6.19 5.59 -7.73
C SER A 256 6.35 7.04 -8.19
N ALA A 257 7.57 7.50 -8.48
CA ALA A 257 7.80 8.85 -9.01
C ALA A 257 7.02 9.09 -10.32
N LYS A 258 6.99 8.11 -11.22
CA LYS A 258 6.19 8.16 -12.45
C LYS A 258 4.69 8.20 -12.16
N LEU A 259 4.20 7.29 -11.31
CA LEU A 259 2.78 7.20 -10.91
C LEU A 259 2.25 8.49 -10.26
N TYR A 260 3.12 9.24 -9.60
CA TYR A 260 2.78 10.50 -8.93
C TYR A 260 3.32 11.74 -9.64
N GLY A 261 3.77 11.62 -10.90
CA GLY A 261 4.24 12.74 -11.72
C GLY A 261 5.38 13.56 -11.10
N ILE A 262 6.21 12.93 -10.26
CA ILE A 262 7.41 13.56 -9.70
C ILE A 262 8.44 13.68 -10.84
N LYS A 263 8.49 14.88 -11.44
CA LYS A 263 9.39 15.20 -12.57
C LYS A 263 10.86 15.09 -12.18
N GLY A 264 11.79 14.99 -13.14
CA GLY A 264 13.24 15.14 -12.89
C GLY A 264 13.86 14.14 -11.90
N VAL A 265 13.21 13.00 -11.67
CA VAL A 265 13.71 11.87 -10.89
C VAL A 265 14.23 10.85 -11.89
N GLU A 266 15.33 11.19 -12.55
CA GLU A 266 16.07 10.26 -13.40
C GLU A 266 17.30 9.77 -12.62
N SER A 267 17.71 8.52 -12.83
CA SER A 267 18.78 7.85 -12.08
C SER A 267 20.08 8.67 -11.96
N GLY A 268 20.38 9.55 -12.93
CA GLY A 268 21.57 10.41 -12.93
C GLY A 268 21.42 11.78 -12.25
N ASN A 269 20.19 12.25 -11.98
CA ASN A 269 19.92 13.62 -11.51
C ASN A 269 19.44 13.73 -10.06
N LEU A 270 19.36 12.60 -9.34
CA LEU A 270 18.83 12.55 -7.98
C LEU A 270 19.58 13.46 -7.00
N GLN A 271 20.91 13.56 -7.11
CA GLN A 271 21.75 14.38 -6.23
C GLN A 271 21.56 15.88 -6.46
N GLN A 272 21.20 16.29 -7.69
CA GLN A 272 20.91 17.69 -8.01
C GLN A 272 19.56 18.13 -7.44
N ARG A 273 18.58 17.21 -7.42
CA ARG A 273 17.21 17.46 -6.99
C ARG A 273 17.02 17.31 -5.47
N PHE A 274 17.61 16.29 -4.88
CA PHE A 274 17.43 15.96 -3.48
C PHE A 274 18.67 16.34 -2.68
N LYS A 275 18.65 17.58 -2.18
CA LYS A 275 19.67 18.06 -1.24
C LYS A 275 19.47 17.40 0.12
N PRO A 276 20.56 17.16 0.87
CA PRO A 276 20.46 16.71 2.25
C PRO A 276 19.63 17.70 3.09
N VAL A 277 19.03 17.20 4.16
CA VAL A 277 18.40 18.07 5.16
C VAL A 277 19.48 19.05 5.65
N PRO A 278 19.22 20.38 5.62
CA PRO A 278 20.22 21.36 6.05
C PRO A 278 20.69 21.10 7.48
N LYS A 279 21.98 21.33 7.77
CA LYS A 279 22.53 21.13 9.12
C LYS A 279 21.87 22.00 10.19
N ASP A 280 21.29 23.13 9.77
CA ASP A 280 20.55 24.07 10.60
C ASP A 280 19.02 23.82 10.58
N TYR A 281 18.56 22.65 10.10
CA TYR A 281 17.14 22.30 9.99
C TYR A 281 16.36 22.56 11.28
N GLU A 282 16.92 22.15 12.43
CA GLU A 282 16.28 22.37 13.73
C GLU A 282 16.08 23.87 14.03
N LYS A 283 17.03 24.73 13.65
CA LYS A 283 16.89 26.20 13.81
C LYS A 283 15.81 26.76 12.88
N ARG A 284 15.52 26.09 11.76
CA ARG A 284 14.49 26.49 10.78
C ARG A 284 13.08 26.02 11.16
N MET A 285 12.93 25.16 12.16
CA MET A 285 11.60 24.68 12.60
C MET A 285 10.86 25.77 13.37
N SER A 286 9.56 25.91 13.13
CA SER A 286 8.71 26.79 13.93
C SER A 286 8.65 26.31 15.38
N LYS A 287 8.46 27.23 16.34
CA LYS A 287 8.29 26.86 17.77
C LYS A 287 7.18 25.82 17.96
N GLU A 288 6.10 25.94 17.19
CA GLU A 288 4.98 25.01 17.19
C GLU A 288 5.39 23.62 16.70
N LEU A 289 6.14 23.51 15.60
CA LEU A 289 6.62 22.22 15.11
C LEU A 289 7.61 21.58 16.09
N LYS A 290 8.48 22.37 16.73
CA LYS A 290 9.37 21.88 17.80
C LYS A 290 8.60 21.33 18.99
N ARG A 291 7.47 21.95 19.34
CA ARG A 291 6.55 21.48 20.38
C ARG A 291 5.84 20.19 19.99
N LEU A 292 5.34 20.12 18.75
CA LEU A 292 4.68 18.95 18.22
C LEU A 292 5.62 17.73 18.15
N MET A 293 6.89 17.96 17.80
CA MET A 293 7.92 16.91 17.73
C MET A 293 8.62 16.65 19.07
N GLU A 294 8.17 17.29 20.16
CA GLU A 294 8.70 17.11 21.52
C GLU A 294 10.23 17.27 21.61
N LEU A 295 10.80 18.23 20.86
CA LEU A 295 12.24 18.51 20.93
C LEU A 295 12.65 19.00 22.32
N PRO A 296 13.90 18.71 22.76
CA PRO A 296 14.41 19.16 24.05
C PRO A 296 14.19 20.66 24.28
N GLY A 297 13.61 21.03 25.42
CA GLY A 297 13.29 22.43 25.77
C GLY A 297 12.08 23.03 25.03
N SER A 298 11.39 22.24 24.22
CA SER A 298 10.17 22.63 23.51
C SER A 298 8.98 21.71 23.83
N THR A 299 9.06 20.82 24.81
CA THR A 299 7.98 19.87 25.13
C THR A 299 6.64 20.56 25.38
N ALA A 300 5.60 20.12 24.67
CA ALA A 300 4.22 20.42 25.04
C ALA A 300 3.71 19.29 25.94
N ASP A 301 3.07 19.63 27.06
CA ASP A 301 2.39 18.64 27.89
C ASP A 301 1.07 18.21 27.23
N ASN A 302 1.19 17.55 26.09
CA ASN A 302 0.07 17.13 25.26
C ASN A 302 -0.85 16.18 26.02
N LEU A 303 -0.27 15.33 26.88
CA LEU A 303 -1.02 14.42 27.75
C LEU A 303 -1.88 15.17 28.77
N SER A 304 -1.34 16.19 29.46
CA SER A 304 -2.16 16.98 30.38
C SER A 304 -3.22 17.81 29.64
N ARG A 305 -2.90 18.38 28.47
CA ARG A 305 -3.90 19.10 27.66
C ARG A 305 -5.00 18.18 27.14
N ILE A 306 -4.68 16.93 26.79
CA ILE A 306 -5.68 15.92 26.43
C ILE A 306 -6.55 15.58 27.64
N LYS A 307 -5.95 15.42 28.84
CA LYS A 307 -6.70 15.17 30.08
C LYS A 307 -7.63 16.33 30.43
N GLU A 308 -7.15 17.57 30.36
CA GLU A 308 -7.96 18.78 30.58
C GLU A 308 -9.14 18.84 29.60
N LYS A 309 -8.87 18.66 28.31
CA LYS A 309 -9.91 18.65 27.28
C LYS A 309 -10.91 17.50 27.46
N TYR A 310 -10.45 16.33 27.89
CA TYR A 310 -11.31 15.18 28.18
C TYR A 310 -12.20 15.45 29.40
N ALA A 311 -11.67 16.11 30.44
CA ALA A 311 -12.43 16.54 31.60
C ALA A 311 -13.45 17.64 31.25
N GLU A 312 -13.08 18.61 30.41
CA GLU A 312 -13.98 19.68 29.90
C GLU A 312 -15.14 19.13 29.07
N LEU A 313 -14.92 18.05 28.32
CA LEU A 313 -15.97 17.41 27.53
C LEU A 313 -17.06 16.75 28.40
N GLY A 314 -16.83 16.61 29.72
CA GLY A 314 -17.82 16.06 30.66
C GLY A 314 -18.25 14.63 30.32
N ALA A 315 -17.48 13.91 29.51
CA ALA A 315 -17.80 12.57 29.10
C ALA A 315 -17.53 11.63 30.27
N GLU A 316 -18.58 11.16 30.93
CA GLU A 316 -18.49 10.09 31.91
C GLU A 316 -17.77 8.89 31.26
N PRO A 317 -16.67 8.38 31.86
CA PRO A 317 -16.00 7.22 31.32
C PRO A 317 -16.98 6.06 31.24
N SER A 318 -17.22 5.56 30.03
CA SER A 318 -17.89 4.26 29.88
C SER A 318 -16.94 3.21 30.45
N HIS A 319 -17.14 2.85 31.71
CA HIS A 319 -16.43 1.74 32.36
C HIS A 319 -16.88 0.37 31.82
N THR A 320 -17.68 0.36 30.74
CA THR A 320 -18.15 -0.84 30.07
C THR A 320 -16.98 -1.54 29.39
N ARG A 321 -16.48 -2.61 30.01
CA ARG A 321 -15.41 -3.44 29.46
C ARG A 321 -16.01 -4.53 28.57
N HIS A 322 -15.75 -4.47 27.27
CA HIS A 322 -16.00 -5.58 26.36
C HIS A 322 -14.71 -6.41 26.21
N GLY A 323 -14.43 -7.31 27.16
CA GLY A 323 -13.22 -8.16 27.08
C GLY A 323 -13.04 -9.16 28.22
N TRP A 324 -12.32 -10.24 27.92
CA TRP A 324 -12.16 -11.46 28.74
C TRP A 324 -10.87 -11.51 29.59
N ILE A 325 -10.36 -10.37 30.07
CA ILE A 325 -9.11 -10.37 30.87
C ILE A 325 -9.46 -10.37 32.36
N ARG A 326 -9.17 -11.51 33.03
CA ARG A 326 -9.21 -11.62 34.50
C ARG A 326 -8.11 -10.76 35.14
N VAL A 327 -8.47 -10.10 36.22
CA VAL A 327 -7.49 -9.51 37.15
C VAL A 327 -6.98 -10.63 38.06
N LYS A 328 -5.68 -10.63 38.36
CA LYS A 328 -5.10 -11.48 39.42
C LYS A 328 -5.88 -11.28 40.72
N SER A 329 -6.16 -12.40 41.40
CA SER A 329 -6.72 -12.45 42.76
C SER A 329 -5.81 -11.76 43.77
#